data_AF-A0AAI8AUW3-F1
#
_entry.id   AF-A0AAI8AUW3-F1
#
_cell.length_a   1.000
_cell.length_b   1.000
_cell.length_c   1.000
_cell.angle_alpha   90.00
_cell.angle_beta   90.00
_cell.angle_gamma   90.00
#
_symmetry.space_group_name_H-M   'P 1'
#
loop_
_entity.id
_entity.type
_entity.pdbx_description
1 polymer ?
#
loop_
_entity_poly.entity_id
_entity_poly.type
_entity_poly.pdbx_seq_one_letter_code
_entity_poly.pdbx_strand_id
1 'polypeptide(L)'
;MSLETEIAALTSTGKALIDTFNGKKAGIDAALAAAVAAAPAISRTFYVDQDLGVDTAAGTVDAPLKTINQAFANTPGGGTVDIILVKDYVLDSVISASNRGIVIRGDTVGGNVRKLTLRDFPTGTGTKRMGGFQVGRRVSITFADLTLALPDTAGLALPLDNFYALLYAGGNSIPPFLPFNLYNVAFTLAGTFAGKLVGPGINSLAFVAIASTIPTALEGSLITGVAAGKDPNTVPWLITNVTKL
;
A
#
# COMPACT_ATOMS: atom_id res chain seq x y z
N MET A 1 27.82 -47.62 52.25
CA MET A 1 26.80 -47.43 51.21
C MET A 1 27.04 -48.49 50.15
N SER A 2 25.99 -49.17 49.66
CA SER A 2 26.17 -50.22 48.64
C SER A 2 26.08 -49.63 47.24
N LEU A 3 26.71 -50.27 46.26
CA LEU A 3 26.64 -49.90 44.85
C LEU A 3 25.20 -49.86 44.33
N GLU A 4 24.31 -50.74 44.82
CA GLU A 4 22.90 -50.70 44.44
C GLU A 4 22.20 -49.41 44.91
N THR A 5 22.60 -48.89 46.07
CA THR A 5 22.06 -47.63 46.61
C THR A 5 22.49 -46.43 45.75
N GLU A 6 23.74 -46.41 45.31
CA GLU A 6 24.29 -45.35 44.45
C GLU A 6 23.69 -45.39 43.04
N ILE A 7 23.50 -46.59 42.46
CA ILE A 7 22.85 -46.77 41.16
C ILE A 7 21.40 -46.29 41.22
N ALA A 8 20.66 -46.65 42.27
CA ALA A 8 19.28 -46.18 42.46
C ALA A 8 19.20 -44.65 42.57
N ALA A 9 20.12 -44.01 43.30
CA ALA A 9 20.20 -42.56 43.42
C ALA A 9 20.53 -41.88 42.07
N LEU A 10 21.44 -42.46 41.29
CA LEU A 10 21.78 -41.96 39.95
C LEU A 10 20.61 -42.08 38.98
N THR A 11 19.91 -43.23 38.96
CA THR A 11 18.72 -43.42 38.11
C THR A 11 17.60 -42.45 38.49
N SER A 12 17.37 -42.23 39.77
CA SER A 12 16.38 -41.25 40.27
C SER A 12 16.73 -39.83 39.82
N THR A 13 18.00 -39.44 39.97
CA THR A 13 18.50 -38.13 39.51
C THR A 13 18.38 -37.99 38.00
N GLY A 14 18.73 -39.03 37.24
CA GLY A 14 18.58 -39.07 35.78
C GLY A 14 17.13 -38.90 35.34
N LYS A 15 16.19 -39.58 36.02
CA LYS A 15 14.75 -39.41 35.76
C LYS A 15 14.28 -37.99 36.07
N ALA A 16 14.70 -37.41 37.19
CA ALA A 16 14.36 -36.03 37.54
C ALA A 16 14.89 -35.00 36.52
N LEU A 17 16.10 -35.21 35.99
CA LEU A 17 16.65 -34.40 34.90
C LEU A 17 15.84 -34.54 33.61
N ILE A 18 15.47 -35.76 33.22
CA ILE A 18 14.65 -36.02 32.02
C ILE A 18 13.28 -35.37 32.16
N ASP A 19 12.62 -35.54 33.31
CA ASP A 19 11.29 -34.95 33.57
C ASP A 19 11.37 -33.41 33.54
N THR A 20 12.41 -32.83 34.14
CA THR A 20 12.68 -31.38 34.10
C THR A 20 12.91 -30.89 32.67
N PHE A 21 13.72 -31.60 31.89
CA PHE A 21 14.01 -31.25 30.50
C PHE A 21 12.73 -31.28 29.65
N ASN A 22 11.92 -32.34 29.75
CA ASN A 22 10.68 -32.48 29.00
C ASN A 22 9.66 -31.39 29.37
N GLY A 23 9.55 -31.05 30.67
CA GLY A 23 8.70 -29.95 31.12
C GLY A 23 9.15 -28.60 30.55
N LYS A 24 10.46 -28.30 30.58
CA LYS A 24 11.00 -27.07 29.99
C LYS A 24 10.83 -27.03 28.47
N LYS A 25 11.06 -28.14 27.77
CA LYS A 25 10.87 -28.24 26.32
C LYS A 25 9.42 -27.92 25.95
N ALA A 26 8.44 -28.52 26.63
CA ALA A 26 7.02 -28.25 26.38
C ALA A 26 6.66 -26.78 26.63
N GLY A 27 7.19 -26.16 27.70
CA GLY A 27 6.99 -24.74 27.98
C GLY A 27 7.59 -23.83 26.90
N ILE A 28 8.78 -24.16 26.39
CA ILE A 28 9.44 -23.41 25.31
C ILE A 28 8.66 -23.56 24.00
N ASP A 29 8.24 -24.77 23.65
CA ASP A 29 7.48 -25.03 22.42
C ASP A 29 6.14 -24.27 22.43
N ALA A 30 5.46 -24.22 23.58
CA ALA A 30 4.24 -23.45 23.76
C ALA A 30 4.47 -21.94 23.63
N ALA A 31 5.55 -21.42 24.25
CA ALA A 31 5.92 -20.01 24.15
C ALA A 31 6.31 -19.62 22.72
N LEU A 32 7.02 -20.50 22.01
CA LEU A 32 7.41 -20.32 20.61
C LEU A 32 6.18 -20.32 19.71
N ALA A 33 5.27 -21.27 19.88
CA ALA A 33 4.01 -21.32 19.12
C ALA A 33 3.17 -20.06 19.34
N ALA A 34 3.08 -19.57 20.59
CA ALA A 34 2.40 -18.33 20.92
C ALA A 34 3.08 -17.11 20.28
N ALA A 35 4.42 -17.05 20.29
CA ALA A 35 5.19 -15.97 19.66
C ALA A 35 5.04 -15.96 18.13
N VAL A 36 5.06 -17.12 17.49
CA VAL A 36 4.85 -17.26 16.03
C VAL A 36 3.42 -16.86 15.66
N ALA A 37 2.42 -17.28 16.44
CA ALA A 37 1.03 -16.89 16.22
C ALA A 37 0.79 -15.39 16.46
N ALA A 38 1.52 -14.78 17.40
CA ALA A 38 1.44 -13.36 17.70
C ALA A 38 2.18 -12.48 16.70
N ALA A 39 3.18 -13.02 15.99
CA ALA A 39 3.93 -12.29 14.97
C ALA A 39 3.02 -11.97 13.77
N PRO A 40 2.68 -10.69 13.54
CA PRO A 40 1.84 -10.35 12.40
C PRO A 40 2.59 -10.66 11.12
N ALA A 41 1.94 -11.30 10.14
CA ALA A 41 2.47 -11.35 8.79
C ALA A 41 2.73 -9.91 8.29
N ILE A 42 4.01 -9.57 8.17
CA ILE A 42 4.49 -8.22 7.83
C ILE A 42 4.24 -7.94 6.35
N SER A 43 4.21 -8.98 5.50
CA SER A 43 3.78 -8.89 4.12
C SER A 43 2.44 -9.62 3.95
N ARG A 44 1.45 -8.96 3.35
CA ARG A 44 0.12 -9.53 3.10
C ARG A 44 -0.33 -9.25 1.68
N THR A 45 -0.98 -10.24 1.06
CA THR A 45 -1.64 -10.09 -0.23
C THR A 45 -3.15 -10.14 -0.01
N PHE A 46 -3.88 -9.17 -0.55
CA PHE A 46 -5.33 -9.12 -0.48
C PHE A 46 -5.94 -8.97 -1.87
N TYR A 47 -7.01 -9.73 -2.11
CA TYR A 47 -7.84 -9.60 -3.31
C TYR A 47 -9.01 -8.67 -3.03
N VAL A 48 -9.27 -7.73 -3.94
CA VAL A 48 -10.34 -6.74 -3.80
C VAL A 48 -11.30 -6.85 -4.98
N ASP A 49 -12.58 -7.03 -4.67
CA ASP A 49 -13.71 -6.96 -5.61
C ASP A 49 -14.76 -6.03 -4.99
N GLN A 50 -14.99 -4.88 -5.61
CA GLN A 50 -15.91 -3.87 -5.08
C GLN A 50 -17.38 -4.30 -5.14
N ASP A 51 -17.73 -5.23 -6.03
CA ASP A 51 -19.10 -5.69 -6.24
C ASP A 51 -19.44 -6.85 -5.29
N LEU A 52 -18.56 -7.85 -5.23
CA LEU A 52 -18.81 -9.13 -4.55
C LEU A 52 -18.06 -9.28 -3.22
N GLY A 53 -17.05 -8.43 -2.97
CA GLY A 53 -16.25 -8.51 -1.76
C GLY A 53 -17.00 -8.03 -0.51
N VAL A 54 -16.49 -8.45 0.65
CA VAL A 54 -16.99 -8.03 1.97
C VAL A 54 -15.80 -7.73 2.87
N ASP A 55 -15.83 -6.60 3.57
CA ASP A 55 -14.68 -6.14 4.39
C ASP A 55 -14.46 -6.96 5.67
N THR A 56 -15.39 -7.85 6.01
CA THR A 56 -15.21 -8.86 7.07
C THR A 56 -14.63 -10.18 6.56
N ALA A 57 -14.41 -10.32 5.24
CA ALA A 57 -13.85 -11.52 4.64
C ALA A 57 -12.34 -11.65 4.90
N ALA A 58 -11.79 -12.82 4.58
CA ALA A 58 -10.36 -13.11 4.74
C ALA A 58 -9.47 -12.34 3.74
N GLY A 59 -10.04 -11.84 2.64
CA GLY A 59 -9.32 -11.16 1.58
C GLY A 59 -8.52 -12.09 0.66
N THR A 60 -8.96 -13.34 0.53
CA THR A 60 -8.42 -14.33 -0.41
C THR A 60 -9.13 -14.23 -1.76
N VAL A 61 -8.66 -14.97 -2.77
CA VAL A 61 -9.31 -15.03 -4.11
C VAL A 61 -10.80 -15.39 -3.99
N ASP A 62 -11.11 -16.42 -3.19
CA ASP A 62 -12.48 -16.94 -3.04
C ASP A 62 -13.34 -16.10 -2.08
N ALA A 63 -12.71 -15.26 -1.26
CA ALA A 63 -13.38 -14.40 -0.29
C ALA A 63 -12.72 -13.01 -0.26
N PRO A 64 -12.88 -12.21 -1.34
CA PRO A 64 -12.18 -10.94 -1.50
C PRO A 64 -12.73 -9.87 -0.56
N LEU A 65 -11.89 -8.88 -0.23
CA LEU A 65 -12.31 -7.67 0.47
C LEU A 65 -13.12 -6.77 -0.47
N LYS A 66 -14.00 -5.94 0.10
CA LYS A 66 -14.79 -4.99 -0.69
C LYS A 66 -13.98 -3.75 -1.01
N THR A 67 -13.17 -3.29 -0.07
CA THR A 67 -12.48 -2.00 -0.17
C THR A 67 -10.97 -2.14 -0.07
N ILE A 68 -10.28 -1.30 -0.83
CA ILE A 68 -8.83 -1.11 -0.68
C ILE A 68 -8.53 -0.65 0.76
N ASN A 69 -9.36 0.23 1.36
CA ASN A 69 -9.17 0.71 2.72
C ASN A 69 -9.14 -0.41 3.77
N GLN A 70 -9.96 -1.46 3.61
CA GLN A 70 -9.91 -2.61 4.52
C GLN A 70 -8.61 -3.40 4.39
N ALA A 71 -8.07 -3.56 3.16
CA ALA A 71 -6.76 -4.19 2.97
C ALA A 71 -5.65 -3.43 3.71
N PHE A 72 -5.74 -2.11 3.75
CA PHE A 72 -4.84 -1.25 4.54
C PHE A 72 -5.03 -1.43 6.04
N ALA A 73 -6.28 -1.44 6.52
CA ALA A 73 -6.60 -1.65 7.93
C ALA A 73 -6.10 -3.01 8.43
N ASN A 74 -6.19 -4.04 7.59
CA ASN A 74 -5.73 -5.40 7.88
C ASN A 74 -4.21 -5.58 7.80
N THR A 75 -3.46 -4.56 7.37
CA THR A 75 -2.01 -4.60 7.27
C THR A 75 -1.37 -3.92 8.49
N PRO A 76 -0.46 -4.59 9.23
CA PRO A 76 0.21 -3.98 10.37
C PRO A 76 1.10 -2.81 9.95
N GLY A 77 1.31 -1.86 10.88
CA GLY A 77 2.28 -0.78 10.66
C GLY A 77 3.71 -1.33 10.51
N GLY A 78 4.47 -0.78 9.58
CA GLY A 78 5.79 -1.26 9.16
C GLY A 78 5.74 -2.38 8.12
N GLY A 79 4.55 -2.89 7.80
CA GLY A 79 4.35 -3.96 6.83
C GLY A 79 4.22 -3.50 5.38
N THR A 80 4.07 -4.48 4.50
CA THR A 80 3.81 -4.32 3.07
C THR A 80 2.48 -4.97 2.73
N VAL A 81 1.68 -4.30 1.91
CA VAL A 81 0.43 -4.82 1.35
C VAL A 81 0.53 -4.90 -0.17
N ASP A 82 0.18 -6.06 -0.73
CA ASP A 82 -0.02 -6.28 -2.15
C ASP A 82 -1.52 -6.45 -2.41
N ILE A 83 -2.12 -5.47 -3.07
CA ILE A 83 -3.56 -5.39 -3.32
C ILE A 83 -3.81 -5.73 -4.78
N ILE A 84 -4.53 -6.82 -5.00
CA ILE A 84 -4.87 -7.32 -6.33
C ILE A 84 -6.34 -6.99 -6.61
N LEU A 85 -6.57 -6.16 -7.61
CA LEU A 85 -7.91 -5.83 -8.08
C LEU A 85 -8.42 -6.98 -8.95
N VAL A 86 -9.47 -7.67 -8.50
CA VAL A 86 -10.11 -8.77 -9.25
C VAL A 86 -10.99 -8.23 -10.38
N LYS A 87 -11.49 -7.00 -10.23
CA LYS A 87 -12.27 -6.25 -11.22
C LYS A 87 -11.86 -4.79 -11.21
N ASP A 88 -12.46 -4.01 -12.11
CA ASP A 88 -12.34 -2.55 -12.06
C ASP A 88 -12.81 -2.02 -10.72
N TYR A 89 -12.07 -1.07 -10.17
CA TYR A 89 -12.30 -0.49 -8.85
C TYR A 89 -12.45 1.02 -8.95
N VAL A 90 -13.47 1.57 -8.30
CA VAL A 90 -13.68 3.00 -8.18
C VAL A 90 -13.23 3.45 -6.79
N LEU A 91 -12.21 4.30 -6.76
CA LEU A 91 -11.74 4.97 -5.55
C LEU A 91 -12.41 6.35 -5.46
N ASP A 92 -13.35 6.48 -4.54
CA ASP A 92 -14.17 7.67 -4.29
C ASP A 92 -13.90 8.32 -2.91
N SER A 93 -12.77 7.94 -2.31
CA SER A 93 -12.33 8.45 -1.02
C SER A 93 -10.81 8.53 -0.96
N VAL A 94 -10.30 9.23 0.05
CA VAL A 94 -8.86 9.28 0.32
C VAL A 94 -8.49 8.22 1.36
N ILE A 95 -7.49 7.42 1.02
CA ILE A 95 -6.92 6.42 1.92
C ILE A 95 -5.73 7.01 2.67
N SER A 96 -5.76 6.95 3.99
CA SER A 96 -4.64 7.40 4.83
C SER A 96 -3.56 6.31 4.92
N ALA A 97 -2.59 6.38 4.01
CA ALA A 97 -1.46 5.48 3.92
C ALA A 97 -0.29 5.95 4.81
N SER A 98 -0.13 5.35 5.99
CA SER A 98 0.97 5.66 6.90
C SER A 98 1.79 4.45 7.31
N ASN A 99 3.11 4.61 7.32
CA ASN A 99 4.08 3.61 7.79
C ASN A 99 3.95 2.23 7.11
N ARG A 100 3.72 2.15 5.79
CA ARG A 100 3.47 0.89 5.06
C ARG A 100 4.04 0.93 3.64
N GLY A 101 4.50 -0.21 3.12
CA GLY A 101 4.77 -0.40 1.70
C GLY A 101 3.50 -0.86 0.96
N ILE A 102 3.23 -0.31 -0.21
CA ILE A 102 1.96 -0.50 -0.91
C ILE A 102 2.24 -0.88 -2.35
N VAL A 103 1.65 -1.99 -2.78
CA VAL A 103 1.55 -2.38 -4.17
C VAL A 103 0.07 -2.52 -4.49
N ILE A 104 -0.40 -1.83 -5.53
CA ILE A 104 -1.75 -1.99 -6.05
C ILE A 104 -1.64 -2.41 -7.49
N ARG A 105 -2.23 -3.55 -7.84
CA ARG A 105 -2.13 -4.11 -9.17
C ARG A 105 -3.40 -4.75 -9.67
N GLY A 106 -3.55 -4.82 -10.98
CA GLY A 106 -4.60 -5.60 -11.61
C GLY A 106 -4.32 -7.09 -11.48
N ASP A 107 -5.37 -7.89 -11.35
CA ASP A 107 -5.28 -9.32 -11.63
C ASP A 107 -4.93 -9.54 -13.11
N THR A 108 -3.96 -10.40 -13.37
CA THR A 108 -3.46 -10.70 -14.73
C THR A 108 -4.13 -11.93 -15.35
N VAL A 109 -5.04 -12.59 -14.63
CA VAL A 109 -5.81 -13.73 -15.15
C VAL A 109 -6.65 -13.31 -16.36
N GLY A 110 -6.42 -13.98 -17.49
CA GLY A 110 -7.16 -13.77 -18.74
C GLY A 110 -6.73 -12.56 -19.57
N GLY A 111 -5.58 -11.93 -19.27
CA GLY A 111 -5.05 -10.81 -20.07
C GLY A 111 -5.84 -9.50 -19.94
N ASN A 112 -6.75 -9.42 -18.97
CA ASN A 112 -7.54 -8.22 -18.71
C ASN A 112 -6.71 -7.18 -17.95
N VAL A 113 -6.62 -5.96 -18.47
CA VAL A 113 -6.02 -4.83 -17.74
C VAL A 113 -7.10 -4.21 -16.86
N ARG A 114 -6.99 -4.42 -15.54
CA ARG A 114 -7.95 -3.87 -14.57
C ARG A 114 -7.80 -2.36 -14.45
N LYS A 115 -8.92 -1.67 -14.20
CA LYS A 115 -8.96 -0.22 -14.10
C LYS A 115 -9.13 0.24 -12.66
N LEU A 116 -8.22 1.09 -12.18
CA LEU A 116 -8.40 1.87 -10.97
C LEU A 116 -8.90 3.26 -11.35
N THR A 117 -10.18 3.54 -11.10
CA THR A 117 -10.81 4.81 -11.43
C THR A 117 -10.82 5.73 -10.22
N LEU A 118 -10.14 6.88 -10.32
CA LEU A 118 -10.20 7.92 -9.30
C LEU A 118 -11.44 8.78 -9.55
N ARG A 119 -12.35 8.85 -8.57
CA ARG A 119 -13.60 9.60 -8.68
C ARG A 119 -13.56 10.86 -7.84
N ASP A 120 -14.14 11.93 -8.39
CA ASP A 120 -14.37 13.17 -7.66
C ASP A 120 -15.41 12.99 -6.56
N PHE A 121 -15.12 13.55 -5.39
CA PHE A 121 -16.05 13.61 -4.26
C PHE A 121 -15.99 14.99 -3.59
N PRO A 122 -17.13 15.51 -3.09
CA PRO A 122 -17.16 16.79 -2.39
C PRO A 122 -16.49 16.67 -1.02
N THR A 123 -15.78 17.73 -0.61
CA THR A 123 -15.27 17.87 0.75
C THR A 123 -16.26 18.66 1.62
N GLY A 124 -16.10 18.60 2.94
CA GLY A 124 -16.89 19.42 3.87
C GLY A 124 -16.66 20.93 3.75
N THR A 125 -15.67 21.38 2.98
CA THR A 125 -15.30 22.80 2.79
C THR A 125 -15.86 23.39 1.50
N GLY A 126 -16.75 22.69 0.79
CA GLY A 126 -17.31 23.16 -0.49
C GLY A 126 -16.32 23.10 -1.66
N THR A 127 -15.18 22.42 -1.48
CA THR A 127 -14.23 22.07 -2.54
C THR A 127 -14.46 20.63 -2.97
N LYS A 128 -13.75 20.15 -3.98
CA LYS A 128 -13.69 18.74 -4.34
C LYS A 128 -12.29 18.17 -4.24
N ARG A 129 -12.23 16.87 -3.95
CA ARG A 129 -11.05 16.01 -4.05
C ARG A 129 -11.35 14.87 -5.00
N MET A 130 -10.31 14.17 -5.41
CA MET A 130 -10.45 12.89 -6.10
C MET A 130 -9.98 11.75 -5.20
N GLY A 131 -10.40 10.52 -5.52
CA GLY A 131 -9.85 9.33 -4.90
C GLY A 131 -8.32 9.33 -4.94
N GLY A 132 -7.69 8.97 -3.82
CA GLY A 132 -6.24 9.04 -3.70
C GLY A 132 -5.72 8.57 -2.36
N PHE A 133 -4.46 8.90 -2.08
CA PHE A 133 -3.71 8.44 -0.92
C PHE A 133 -3.09 9.64 -0.21
N GLN A 134 -3.50 9.84 1.04
CA GLN A 134 -2.78 10.72 1.95
C GLN A 134 -1.62 9.93 2.55
N VAL A 135 -0.41 10.29 2.17
CA VAL A 135 0.79 9.58 2.60
C VAL A 135 1.40 10.19 3.85
N GLY A 136 1.87 9.33 4.76
CA GLY A 136 2.49 9.75 6.01
C GLY A 136 3.61 8.82 6.49
N ARG A 137 4.59 9.39 7.21
CA ARG A 137 5.75 8.71 7.79
C ARG A 137 6.57 7.99 6.72
N ARG A 138 6.84 6.69 6.86
CA ARG A 138 7.59 5.89 5.90
C ARG A 138 6.62 5.13 5.02
N VAL A 139 6.52 5.49 3.75
CA VAL A 139 5.57 4.87 2.82
C VAL A 139 6.21 4.74 1.46
N SER A 140 5.91 3.65 0.78
CA SER A 140 6.23 3.46 -0.63
C SER A 140 4.96 3.05 -1.35
N ILE A 141 4.74 3.56 -2.56
CA ILE A 141 3.57 3.24 -3.37
C ILE A 141 4.02 2.78 -4.74
N THR A 142 3.52 1.64 -5.16
CA THR A 142 3.71 1.08 -6.49
C THR A 142 2.34 0.78 -7.09
N PHE A 143 2.06 1.31 -8.27
CA PHE A 143 0.99 0.78 -9.12
C PHE A 143 1.60 -0.14 -10.17
N ALA A 144 1.00 -1.31 -10.37
CA ALA A 144 1.48 -2.27 -11.35
C ALA A 144 0.34 -2.86 -12.19
N ASP A 145 0.59 -3.16 -13.46
CA ASP A 145 -0.29 -3.98 -14.31
C ASP A 145 -1.77 -3.53 -14.30
N LEU A 146 -2.01 -2.22 -14.40
CA LEU A 146 -3.36 -1.65 -14.36
C LEU A 146 -3.49 -0.39 -15.22
N THR A 147 -4.74 -0.03 -15.51
CA THR A 147 -5.07 1.27 -16.07
C THR A 147 -5.49 2.22 -14.95
N LEU A 148 -4.77 3.32 -14.78
CA LEU A 148 -5.17 4.40 -13.88
C LEU A 148 -6.08 5.37 -14.64
N ALA A 149 -7.32 5.49 -14.18
CA ALA A 149 -8.30 6.41 -14.76
C ALA A 149 -8.39 7.69 -13.94
N LEU A 150 -8.05 8.80 -14.58
CA LEU A 150 -8.08 10.12 -13.98
C LEU A 150 -9.42 10.81 -14.28
N PRO A 151 -9.98 11.55 -13.30
CA PRO A 151 -11.29 12.16 -13.43
C PRO A 151 -11.26 13.34 -14.41
N ASP A 152 -12.43 13.66 -14.95
CA ASP A 152 -12.65 14.93 -15.64
C ASP A 152 -12.94 16.02 -14.62
N THR A 153 -12.22 17.13 -14.71
CA THR A 153 -12.39 18.28 -13.81
C THR A 153 -13.77 18.91 -13.96
N ALA A 154 -14.47 18.73 -15.08
CA ALA A 154 -15.85 19.19 -15.22
C ALA A 154 -16.90 18.23 -14.61
N GLY A 155 -16.51 17.02 -14.21
CA GLY A 155 -17.44 15.97 -13.74
C GLY A 155 -18.15 16.28 -12.41
N LEU A 156 -17.54 17.13 -11.58
CA LEU A 156 -18.15 17.70 -10.37
C LEU A 156 -17.89 19.20 -10.32
N ALA A 157 -18.94 20.01 -10.39
CA ALA A 157 -18.86 21.48 -10.47
C ALA A 157 -18.58 22.14 -9.10
N LEU A 158 -17.41 21.83 -8.52
CA LEU A 158 -16.89 22.43 -7.30
C LEU A 158 -15.44 22.91 -7.51
N PRO A 159 -15.01 23.96 -6.80
CA PRO A 159 -13.61 24.38 -6.81
C PRO A 159 -12.67 23.26 -6.37
N LEU A 160 -11.48 23.20 -6.97
CA LEU A 160 -10.45 22.23 -6.62
C LEU A 160 -9.90 22.50 -5.22
N ASP A 161 -9.79 21.45 -4.42
CA ASP A 161 -9.06 21.49 -3.16
C ASP A 161 -7.54 21.54 -3.41
N ASN A 162 -6.78 22.14 -2.48
CA ASN A 162 -5.32 22.16 -2.55
C ASN A 162 -4.71 20.74 -2.57
N PHE A 163 -5.41 19.75 -2.01
CA PHE A 163 -5.02 18.35 -2.01
C PHE A 163 -5.73 17.52 -3.09
N TYR A 164 -6.18 18.14 -4.19
CA TYR A 164 -6.70 17.42 -5.36
C TYR A 164 -5.56 16.71 -6.13
N ALA A 165 -5.09 15.60 -5.58
CA ALA A 165 -3.97 14.82 -6.08
C ALA A 165 -4.11 13.33 -5.77
N LEU A 166 -3.46 12.48 -6.57
CA LEU A 166 -3.46 11.02 -6.35
C LEU A 166 -2.70 10.70 -5.08
N LEU A 167 -1.52 11.27 -4.90
CA LEU A 167 -0.71 11.17 -3.68
C LEU A 167 -0.53 12.57 -3.09
N TYR A 168 -0.70 12.76 -1.79
CA TYR A 168 -0.31 14.02 -1.13
C TYR A 168 0.06 13.77 0.33
N ALA A 169 0.79 14.69 0.94
CA ALA A 169 1.04 14.67 2.38
C ALA A 169 0.57 15.94 3.06
N GLY A 170 0.25 15.84 4.34
CA GLY A 170 -0.14 16.97 5.17
C GLY A 170 -0.03 16.66 6.65
N GLY A 171 0.01 17.71 7.47
CA GLY A 171 0.13 17.61 8.94
C GLY A 171 1.55 17.28 9.42
N ASN A 172 1.66 16.81 10.66
CA ASN A 172 2.94 16.60 11.36
C ASN A 172 3.64 15.28 11.00
N SER A 173 3.13 14.54 10.02
CA SER A 173 3.59 13.20 9.65
C SER A 173 4.05 13.11 8.19
N ILE A 174 4.52 14.22 7.61
CA ILE A 174 5.00 14.27 6.23
C ILE A 174 6.17 13.30 6.02
N PRO A 175 6.17 12.48 4.95
CA PRO A 175 7.31 11.63 4.63
C PRO A 175 8.52 12.49 4.22
N PRO A 176 9.73 12.24 4.76
CA PRO A 176 10.93 12.93 4.31
C PRO A 176 11.31 12.54 2.86
N PHE A 177 10.94 11.33 2.44
CA PHE A 177 11.19 10.78 1.12
C PHE A 177 10.05 9.86 0.71
N LEU A 178 9.56 10.00 -0.52
CA LEU A 178 8.50 9.17 -1.08
C LEU A 178 8.99 8.43 -2.34
N PRO A 179 9.13 7.09 -2.27
CA PRO A 179 9.21 6.25 -3.47
C PRO A 179 7.82 6.07 -4.08
N PHE A 180 7.70 6.43 -5.36
CA PHE A 180 6.50 6.27 -6.16
C PHE A 180 6.84 5.59 -7.49
N ASN A 181 6.31 4.38 -7.69
CA ASN A 181 6.61 3.57 -8.86
C ASN A 181 5.34 3.28 -9.69
N LEU A 182 5.50 3.34 -11.00
CA LEU A 182 4.54 2.87 -11.99
C LEU A 182 5.21 1.76 -12.80
N TYR A 183 4.61 0.57 -12.82
CA TYR A 183 5.10 -0.56 -13.58
C TYR A 183 4.00 -1.08 -14.51
N ASN A 184 4.19 -1.01 -15.83
CA ASN A 184 3.16 -1.43 -16.78
C ASN A 184 1.79 -0.76 -16.51
N VAL A 185 1.81 0.54 -16.23
CA VAL A 185 0.61 1.35 -15.96
C VAL A 185 0.24 2.15 -17.20
N ALA A 186 -1.01 2.01 -17.62
CA ALA A 186 -1.62 2.86 -18.64
C ALA A 186 -2.46 3.97 -17.97
N PHE A 187 -2.58 5.12 -18.62
CA PHE A 187 -3.42 6.22 -18.15
C PHE A 187 -4.63 6.38 -19.07
N THR A 188 -5.81 6.58 -18.48
CA THR A 188 -7.01 7.02 -19.20
C THR A 188 -7.52 8.31 -18.58
N LEU A 189 -7.76 9.32 -19.41
CA LEU A 189 -8.34 10.58 -18.96
C LEU A 189 -9.81 10.59 -19.36
N ALA A 190 -10.71 10.77 -18.39
CA ALA A 190 -12.15 10.90 -18.68
C ALA A 190 -12.49 12.23 -19.38
N GLY A 191 -11.59 13.22 -19.30
CA GLY A 191 -11.75 14.55 -19.87
C GLY A 191 -10.51 15.41 -19.58
N THR A 192 -10.71 16.66 -19.18
CA THR A 192 -9.59 17.54 -18.81
C THR A 192 -9.21 17.31 -17.36
N PHE A 193 -8.02 16.75 -17.13
CA PHE A 193 -7.48 16.58 -15.79
C PHE A 193 -6.72 17.83 -15.33
N ALA A 194 -7.13 18.42 -14.21
CA ALA A 194 -6.48 19.60 -13.62
C ALA A 194 -5.76 19.29 -12.29
N GLY A 195 -5.73 18.02 -11.88
CA GLY A 195 -5.11 17.60 -10.62
C GLY A 195 -3.62 17.31 -10.72
N LYS A 196 -3.09 16.65 -9.69
CA LYS A 196 -1.70 16.20 -9.65
C LYS A 196 -1.59 14.69 -9.40
N LEU A 197 -0.58 14.03 -9.97
CA LEU A 197 -0.24 12.68 -9.53
C LEU A 197 0.43 12.72 -8.15
N VAL A 198 1.37 13.65 -7.97
CA VAL A 198 2.02 13.93 -6.68
C VAL A 198 1.70 15.37 -6.28
N GLY A 199 0.86 15.47 -5.27
CA GLY A 199 0.34 16.68 -4.66
C GLY A 199 1.32 17.37 -3.70
N PRO A 200 0.84 18.36 -2.94
CA PRO A 200 1.66 19.10 -1.99
C PRO A 200 2.12 18.23 -0.81
N GLY A 201 3.13 18.74 -0.09
CA GLY A 201 3.64 18.16 1.15
C GLY A 201 4.71 17.08 0.96
N ILE A 202 5.15 16.79 -0.27
CA ILE A 202 6.25 15.85 -0.53
C ILE A 202 7.56 16.62 -0.67
N ASN A 203 8.49 16.40 0.28
CA ASN A 203 9.76 17.13 0.33
C ASN A 203 10.84 16.55 -0.60
N SER A 204 10.82 15.24 -0.82
CA SER A 204 11.70 14.56 -1.76
C SER A 204 10.99 13.34 -2.34
N LEU A 205 11.19 13.11 -3.64
CA LEU A 205 10.45 12.14 -4.43
C LEU A 205 11.40 11.30 -5.28
N ALA A 206 11.22 9.98 -5.24
CA ALA A 206 11.70 9.09 -6.30
C ALA A 206 10.51 8.65 -7.13
N PHE A 207 10.38 9.19 -8.33
CA PHE A 207 9.27 8.87 -9.24
C PHE A 207 9.79 8.03 -10.40
N VAL A 208 9.39 6.77 -10.49
CA VAL A 208 9.87 5.85 -11.51
C VAL A 208 8.70 5.33 -12.32
N ALA A 209 8.82 5.40 -13.65
CA ALA A 209 7.86 4.82 -14.58
C ALA A 209 8.57 3.79 -15.46
N ILE A 210 8.23 2.51 -15.31
CA ILE A 210 8.80 1.39 -16.07
C ILE A 210 7.67 0.78 -16.90
N ALA A 211 7.92 0.53 -18.18
CA ALA A 211 6.91 0.01 -19.12
C ALA A 211 5.58 0.78 -19.08
N SER A 212 5.60 2.05 -18.65
CA SER A 212 4.43 2.90 -18.47
C SER A 212 4.60 4.13 -19.34
N THR A 213 3.59 4.48 -20.12
CA THR A 213 3.61 5.68 -20.97
C THR A 213 2.80 6.78 -20.29
N ILE A 214 3.46 7.86 -19.90
CA ILE A 214 2.81 9.05 -19.33
C ILE A 214 2.30 9.90 -20.51
N PRO A 215 0.98 10.16 -20.62
CA PRO A 215 0.44 11.01 -21.67
C PRO A 215 0.98 12.44 -21.58
N THR A 216 1.23 13.08 -22.72
CA THR A 216 1.64 14.50 -22.78
C THR A 216 0.60 15.44 -22.16
N ALA A 217 -0.68 15.06 -22.15
CA ALA A 217 -1.75 15.78 -21.47
C ALA A 217 -1.57 15.87 -19.94
N LEU A 218 -0.68 15.06 -19.36
CA LEU A 218 -0.34 15.10 -17.93
C LEU A 218 0.93 15.91 -17.65
N GLU A 219 1.62 16.46 -18.66
CA GLU A 219 2.74 17.38 -18.42
C GLU A 219 2.27 18.57 -17.57
N GLY A 220 3.02 18.90 -16.53
CA GLY A 220 2.66 19.90 -15.53
C GLY A 220 1.60 19.45 -14.54
N SER A 221 1.03 18.26 -14.70
CA SER A 221 0.11 17.59 -13.78
C SER A 221 0.74 16.39 -13.06
N LEU A 222 2.03 16.15 -13.26
CA LEU A 222 2.73 15.07 -12.55
C LEU A 222 3.03 15.45 -11.10
N ILE A 223 3.61 16.63 -10.86
CA ILE A 223 4.08 17.03 -9.53
C ILE A 223 3.68 18.49 -9.22
N THR A 224 3.17 18.75 -8.02
CA THR A 224 2.85 20.10 -7.55
C THR A 224 4.07 21.02 -7.61
N GLY A 225 3.90 22.23 -8.14
CA GLY A 225 4.94 23.24 -8.21
C GLY A 225 5.97 23.05 -9.34
N VAL A 226 5.82 22.01 -10.16
CA VAL A 226 6.64 21.78 -11.35
C VAL A 226 5.83 22.13 -12.60
N ALA A 227 6.38 23.01 -13.44
CA ALA A 227 5.75 23.42 -14.69
C ALA A 227 5.82 22.31 -15.76
N ALA A 228 4.89 22.33 -16.71
CA ALA A 228 4.86 21.41 -17.84
C ALA A 228 6.15 21.50 -18.69
N GLY A 229 6.65 20.35 -19.11
CA GLY A 229 7.84 20.21 -19.94
C GLY A 229 9.15 20.50 -19.21
N LYS A 230 9.13 20.69 -17.89
CA LYS A 230 10.34 20.96 -17.09
C LYS A 230 11.27 19.76 -17.15
N ASP A 231 12.56 20.01 -17.42
CA ASP A 231 13.60 18.99 -17.35
C ASP A 231 13.76 18.49 -15.90
N PRO A 232 13.50 17.20 -15.63
CA PRO A 232 13.63 16.64 -14.29
C PRO A 232 15.01 16.82 -13.66
N ASN A 233 16.09 16.89 -14.45
CA ASN A 233 17.45 17.10 -13.92
C ASN A 233 17.63 18.47 -13.26
N THR A 234 16.70 19.41 -13.51
CA THR A 234 16.69 20.74 -12.90
C THR A 234 15.89 20.82 -11.61
N VAL A 235 15.35 19.69 -11.13
CA VAL A 235 14.54 19.60 -9.90
C VAL A 235 15.35 18.83 -8.82
N PRO A 236 16.05 19.53 -7.90
CA PRO A 236 17.06 18.91 -7.03
C PRO A 236 16.52 17.86 -6.05
N TRP A 237 15.25 17.93 -5.71
CA TRP A 237 14.58 17.05 -4.75
C TRP A 237 13.90 15.83 -5.40
N LEU A 238 14.02 15.70 -6.74
CA LEU A 238 13.41 14.66 -7.55
C LEU A 238 14.47 13.71 -8.12
N ILE A 239 14.21 12.41 -7.99
CA ILE A 239 14.94 11.35 -8.69
C ILE A 239 13.94 10.65 -9.61
N THR A 240 14.18 10.66 -10.92
CA THR A 240 13.23 10.06 -11.87
C THR A 240 13.90 9.57 -13.15
N ASN A 241 13.28 8.58 -13.79
CA ASN A 241 13.59 8.14 -15.15
C ASN A 241 12.61 8.70 -16.19
N VAL A 242 11.63 9.50 -15.78
CA VAL A 242 10.72 10.22 -16.66
C VAL A 242 11.47 11.39 -17.29
N THR A 243 11.35 11.58 -18.60
CA THR A 243 12.17 12.55 -19.35
C THR A 243 11.56 13.95 -19.43
N LYS A 244 10.26 14.09 -19.15
CA LYS A 244 9.52 15.37 -19.15
C LYS A 244 8.44 15.37 -18.07
N LEU A 245 8.36 16.47 -17.31
CA LEU A 245 7.42 16.63 -16.18
C LEU A 245 6.16 17.43 -16.52
#